data_AF-A0A972UIZ6-F1
#
_entry.id   AF-A0A972UIZ6-F1
#
_cell.length_a   1.000
_cell.length_b   1.000
_cell.length_c   1.000
_cell.angle_alpha   90.00
_cell.angle_beta   90.00
_cell.angle_gamma   90.00
#
_symmetry.space_group_name_H-M   'P 1'
#
loop_
_entity.id
_entity.type
_entity.pdbx_description
1 polymer ?
#
loop_
_entity_poly.entity_id
_entity_poly.type
_entity_poly.pdbx_seq_one_letter_code
_entity_poly.pdbx_strand_id
1 'polypeptide(L)'
;MSKVIGIDLGTTNSCVAVMDGKSAKVLENAEGTRTTPSMVAFADGGERLVGQSAKRQSVTNPENTLFAIKRLIGRSFDDPITKKDMKLVPYEIVKGDNGDAWVEVDDNKYSPSQISAFILQKMKDTAEKFLGEEPTQAVITVPAYFNDSQRQATKDAG
;
A
#
# COMPACT_ATOMS: atom_id res chain seq x y z
N MET A 1 -5.37 19.49 -18.50
CA MET A 1 -4.84 19.19 -17.15
C MET A 1 -5.39 17.84 -16.77
N SER A 2 -4.54 16.85 -16.50
CA SER A 2 -4.99 15.53 -16.04
C SER A 2 -5.79 15.68 -14.75
N LYS A 3 -6.84 14.89 -14.57
CA LYS A 3 -7.60 14.92 -13.31
C LYS A 3 -6.73 14.51 -12.11
N VAL A 4 -6.89 15.21 -11.00
CA VAL A 4 -6.30 14.82 -9.70
C VAL A 4 -7.18 13.75 -9.08
N ILE A 5 -6.58 12.63 -8.66
CA ILE A 5 -7.30 11.54 -7.98
C ILE A 5 -7.14 11.62 -6.46
N GLY A 6 -8.17 11.23 -5.72
CA GLY A 6 -8.11 11.11 -4.26
C GLY A 6 -7.95 9.65 -3.87
N ILE A 7 -6.89 9.32 -3.14
CA ILE A 7 -6.61 7.96 -2.69
C ILE A 7 -6.63 7.91 -1.17
N ASP A 8 -7.56 7.12 -0.63
CA ASP A 8 -7.47 6.68 0.75
C ASP A 8 -6.56 5.45 0.81
N LEU A 9 -5.32 5.63 1.29
CA LEU A 9 -4.36 4.54 1.46
C LEU A 9 -4.53 3.94 2.86
N GLY A 10 -5.51 3.08 3.10
CA GLY A 10 -5.75 2.55 4.45
C GLY A 10 -4.82 1.40 4.85
N THR A 11 -4.75 1.10 6.14
CA THR A 11 -3.97 -0.03 6.68
C THR A 11 -4.48 -1.39 6.19
N THR A 12 -5.81 -1.52 6.04
CA THR A 12 -6.46 -2.79 5.67
C THR A 12 -7.06 -2.75 4.27
N ASN A 13 -7.67 -1.63 3.90
CA ASN A 13 -8.26 -1.43 2.59
C ASN A 13 -7.87 -0.04 2.08
N SER A 14 -7.74 0.08 0.77
CA SER A 14 -7.57 1.34 0.06
C SER A 14 -8.76 1.62 -0.85
N CYS A 15 -8.99 2.90 -1.14
CA CYS A 15 -10.09 3.38 -1.95
C CYS A 15 -9.60 4.51 -2.85
N VAL A 16 -10.12 4.60 -4.08
CA VAL A 16 -9.81 5.71 -4.99
C VAL A 16 -11.09 6.38 -5.47
N ALA A 17 -11.06 7.70 -5.53
CA ALA A 17 -12.16 8.53 -5.99
C ALA A 17 -11.66 9.63 -6.92
N VAL A 18 -12.56 10.11 -7.77
CA VAL A 18 -12.33 11.25 -8.67
C VAL A 18 -13.48 12.25 -8.55
N MET A 19 -13.23 13.49 -8.97
CA MET A 19 -14.30 14.46 -9.17
C MET A 19 -14.97 14.24 -10.53
N ASP A 20 -16.28 13.99 -10.49
CA ASP A 20 -17.17 13.88 -11.65
C ASP A 20 -18.11 15.10 -11.65
N GLY A 21 -17.68 16.17 -12.34
CA GLY A 21 -18.32 17.47 -12.24
C GLY A 21 -18.20 18.05 -10.81
N LYS A 22 -19.33 18.14 -10.10
CA LYS A 22 -19.41 18.70 -8.73
C LYS A 22 -19.46 17.63 -7.64
N SER A 23 -19.56 16.34 -7.98
CA SER A 23 -19.65 15.25 -7.01
C SER A 23 -18.37 14.41 -7.02
N ALA A 24 -18.00 13.91 -5.85
CA ALA A 24 -16.97 12.88 -5.73
C ALA A 24 -17.58 11.51 -6.09
N LYS A 25 -16.84 10.73 -6.88
CA LYS A 25 -17.24 9.38 -7.29
C LYS A 25 -16.17 8.38 -6.89
N VAL A 26 -16.56 7.42 -6.06
CA VAL A 26 -15.71 6.26 -5.71
C VAL A 26 -15.71 5.27 -6.87
N LEU A 27 -14.53 4.80 -7.25
CA LEU A 27 -14.34 3.91 -8.39
C LEU A 27 -14.34 2.45 -7.96
N GLU A 28 -14.86 1.59 -8.84
CA GLU A 28 -14.75 0.13 -8.70
C GLU A 28 -13.42 -0.32 -9.32
N ASN A 29 -12.70 -1.20 -8.61
CA ASN A 29 -11.48 -1.82 -9.12
C ASN A 29 -11.78 -2.89 -10.19
N ALA A 30 -10.73 -3.51 -10.74
CA ALA A 30 -10.87 -4.56 -11.75
C ALA A 30 -11.70 -5.77 -11.28
N GLU A 31 -11.78 -6.00 -9.97
CA GLU A 31 -12.58 -7.05 -9.34
C GLU A 31 -14.04 -6.64 -9.04
N GLY A 32 -14.46 -5.43 -9.42
CA GLY A 32 -15.83 -4.93 -9.24
C GLY A 32 -16.14 -4.44 -7.82
N THR A 33 -15.13 -4.22 -6.98
CA THR A 33 -15.30 -3.73 -5.60
C THR A 33 -14.82 -2.29 -5.44
N ARG A 34 -15.50 -1.51 -4.60
CA ARG A 34 -15.16 -0.09 -4.34
C ARG A 34 -13.98 0.12 -3.38
N THR A 35 -13.47 -0.95 -2.80
CA THR A 35 -12.25 -0.93 -1.99
C THR A 35 -11.34 -2.07 -2.43
N THR A 36 -10.05 -1.89 -2.23
CA THR A 36 -9.02 -2.89 -2.54
C THR A 36 -8.27 -3.24 -1.27
N PRO A 37 -8.10 -4.53 -0.90
CA PRO A 37 -7.26 -4.89 0.24
C PRO A 37 -5.86 -4.30 0.13
N SER A 38 -5.37 -3.70 1.21
CA SER A 38 -4.00 -3.16 1.30
C SER A 38 -3.01 -4.30 1.58
N MET A 39 -2.94 -5.22 0.62
CA MET A 39 -2.13 -6.43 0.68
C MET A 39 -1.34 -6.57 -0.61
N VAL A 40 -0.07 -6.94 -0.46
CA VAL A 40 0.83 -7.28 -1.57
C VAL A 40 1.37 -8.67 -1.29
N ALA A 41 1.42 -9.52 -2.30
CA ALA A 41 2.04 -10.83 -2.19
C ALA A 41 3.04 -11.06 -3.29
N PHE A 42 4.09 -11.81 -3.00
CA PHE A 42 5.01 -12.35 -3.98
C PHE A 42 4.72 -13.85 -4.11
N ALA A 43 4.21 -14.23 -5.28
CA ALA A 43 3.91 -15.61 -5.60
C ALA A 43 5.14 -16.30 -6.23
N ASP A 44 5.09 -17.63 -6.28
CA ASP A 44 6.13 -18.44 -6.91
C ASP A 44 6.40 -17.96 -8.35
N GLY A 45 7.69 -17.88 -8.71
CA GLY A 45 8.11 -17.35 -10.01
C GLY A 45 8.21 -15.82 -10.08
N GLY A 46 8.10 -15.13 -8.94
CA GLY A 46 8.33 -13.68 -8.82
C GLY A 46 7.15 -12.82 -9.25
N GLU A 47 5.96 -13.41 -9.43
CA GLU A 47 4.75 -12.65 -9.75
C GLU A 47 4.29 -11.85 -8.53
N ARG A 48 4.10 -10.54 -8.70
CA ARG A 48 3.57 -9.67 -7.64
C ARG A 48 2.06 -9.54 -7.76
N LEU A 49 1.35 -9.97 -6.72
CA LEU A 49 -0.10 -9.85 -6.57
C LEU A 49 -0.46 -8.68 -5.65
N VAL A 50 -1.53 -7.94 -5.97
CA VAL A 50 -2.01 -6.81 -5.15
C VAL A 50 -3.52 -6.88 -4.97
N GLY A 51 -4.01 -6.58 -3.76
CA GLY A 51 -5.44 -6.50 -3.49
C GLY A 51 -6.07 -7.87 -3.25
N GLN A 52 -7.19 -8.16 -3.95
CA GLN A 52 -7.93 -9.40 -3.75
C GLN A 52 -7.11 -10.64 -4.09
N SER A 53 -6.27 -10.59 -5.13
CA SER A 53 -5.40 -11.71 -5.50
C SER A 53 -4.40 -12.05 -4.40
N ALA A 54 -3.77 -11.03 -3.79
CA ALA A 54 -2.87 -11.24 -2.63
C ALA A 54 -3.64 -11.77 -1.41
N LYS A 55 -4.84 -11.23 -1.13
CA LYS A 55 -5.67 -11.68 -0.02
C LYS A 55 -6.05 -13.16 -0.14
N ARG A 56 -6.40 -13.64 -1.33
CA ARG A 56 -6.86 -15.02 -1.57
C ARG A 56 -5.82 -16.07 -1.20
N GLN A 57 -4.55 -15.79 -1.45
CA GLN A 57 -3.46 -16.74 -1.19
C GLN A 57 -2.77 -16.54 0.17
N SER A 58 -3.19 -15.54 0.96
CA SER A 58 -2.55 -15.18 2.24
C SER A 58 -2.49 -16.31 3.27
N VAL A 59 -3.42 -17.27 3.20
CA VAL A 59 -3.45 -18.43 4.12
C VAL A 59 -2.45 -19.50 3.72
N THR A 60 -2.21 -19.67 2.42
CA THR A 60 -1.29 -20.70 1.88
C THR A 60 0.12 -20.18 1.63
N ASN A 61 0.30 -18.86 1.59
CA ASN A 61 1.58 -18.18 1.42
C ASN A 61 1.69 -17.00 2.42
N PRO A 62 1.74 -17.28 3.73
CA PRO A 62 1.67 -16.25 4.76
C PRO A 62 2.95 -15.40 4.86
N GLU A 63 4.13 -16.01 4.69
CA GLU A 63 5.43 -15.34 4.85
C GLU A 63 5.70 -14.34 3.70
N ASN A 64 5.24 -14.65 2.47
CA ASN A 64 5.41 -13.75 1.32
C ASN A 64 4.15 -12.91 1.04
N THR A 65 3.19 -12.85 1.98
CA THR A 65 2.03 -11.95 1.90
C THR A 65 2.14 -10.82 2.92
N LEU A 66 2.37 -9.62 2.40
CA LEU A 66 2.54 -8.39 3.15
C LEU A 66 1.21 -7.67 3.35
N PHE A 67 0.88 -7.36 4.60
CA PHE A 67 -0.34 -6.64 4.97
C PHE A 67 -0.10 -5.75 6.20
N ALA A 68 -0.99 -4.79 6.42
CA ALA A 68 -0.86 -3.80 7.50
C ALA A 68 0.46 -2.99 7.48
N ILE A 69 1.12 -2.91 6.33
CA ILE A 69 2.41 -2.23 6.12
C ILE A 69 2.36 -0.75 6.51
N LYS A 70 1.19 -0.11 6.44
CA LYS A 70 0.98 1.26 6.93
C LYS A 70 1.31 1.43 8.43
N ARG A 71 1.41 0.34 9.20
CA ARG A 71 1.90 0.40 10.59
C ARG A 71 3.41 0.59 10.68
N LEU A 72 4.17 0.13 9.69
CA LEU A 72 5.63 0.19 9.63
C LEU A 72 6.15 1.46 8.93
N ILE A 73 5.34 2.07 8.06
CA ILE A 73 5.75 3.23 7.26
C ILE A 73 6.27 4.36 8.14
N GLY A 74 7.48 4.84 7.84
CA GLY A 74 8.17 5.90 8.58
C GLY A 74 8.53 5.57 10.03
N ARG A 75 8.65 4.29 10.40
CA ARG A 75 9.10 3.87 11.73
C ARG A 75 10.49 3.25 11.69
N SER A 76 11.25 3.46 12.77
CA SER A 76 12.51 2.76 12.99
C SER A 76 12.29 1.27 13.29
N PHE A 77 13.27 0.43 12.96
CA PHE A 77 13.27 -0.99 13.32
C PHE A 77 13.17 -1.23 14.83
N ASP A 78 13.68 -0.28 15.63
CA ASP A 78 13.75 -0.36 17.08
C ASP A 78 12.56 0.30 17.81
N ASP A 79 11.54 0.78 17.06
CA ASP A 79 10.31 1.34 17.61
C ASP A 79 9.51 0.25 18.38
N PRO A 80 9.00 0.53 19.60
CA PRO A 80 8.22 -0.44 20.38
C PRO A 80 6.99 -1.01 19.64
N ILE A 81 6.35 -0.20 18.79
CA ILE A 81 5.22 -0.61 17.96
C ILE A 81 5.71 -1.57 16.87
N THR A 82 6.84 -1.28 16.22
CA THR A 82 7.48 -2.22 15.27
C THR A 82 7.77 -3.55 15.95
N LYS A 83 8.42 -3.55 17.13
CA LYS A 83 8.72 -4.78 17.88
C LYS A 83 7.47 -5.56 18.30
N LYS A 84 6.34 -4.87 18.51
CA LYS A 84 5.05 -5.51 18.77
C LYS A 84 4.49 -6.15 17.50
N ASP A 85 4.47 -5.43 16.39
CA ASP A 85 3.96 -5.94 15.11
C ASP A 85 4.78 -7.14 14.61
N MET A 86 6.10 -7.19 14.84
CA MET A 86 6.96 -8.35 14.58
C MET A 86 6.48 -9.67 15.21
N LYS A 87 5.70 -9.61 16.30
CA LYS A 87 5.15 -10.80 16.98
C LYS A 87 3.76 -11.18 16.47
N LEU A 88 3.16 -10.36 15.63
CA LEU A 88 1.76 -10.47 15.18
C LEU A 88 1.63 -10.81 13.71
N VAL A 89 2.68 -10.59 12.92
CA VAL A 89 2.68 -10.82 11.48
C VAL A 89 3.52 -12.05 11.14
N PRO A 90 3.17 -12.79 10.07
CA PRO A 90 3.94 -13.96 9.63
C PRO A 90 5.15 -13.59 8.77
N TYR A 91 5.12 -12.46 8.07
CA TYR A 91 6.22 -12.03 7.21
C TYR A 91 7.37 -11.44 8.03
N GLU A 92 8.57 -11.45 7.45
CA GLU A 92 9.76 -10.96 8.14
C GLU A 92 9.84 -9.43 8.11
N ILE A 93 10.03 -8.83 9.29
CA ILE A 93 10.37 -7.41 9.44
C ILE A 93 11.85 -7.34 9.80
N VAL A 94 12.62 -6.62 8.98
CA VAL A 94 14.07 -6.51 9.09
C VAL A 94 14.52 -5.07 9.26
N LYS A 95 15.76 -4.89 9.71
CA LYS A 95 16.38 -3.57 9.78
C LYS A 95 16.85 -3.16 8.38
N GLY A 96 16.30 -2.08 7.86
CA GLY A 96 16.76 -1.44 6.63
C GLY A 96 18.11 -0.76 6.83
N ASP A 97 18.75 -0.39 5.72
CA ASP A 97 20.11 0.17 5.73
C ASP A 97 20.20 1.51 6.47
N ASN A 98 19.09 2.25 6.51
CA ASN A 98 18.93 3.51 7.25
C ASN A 98 18.47 3.32 8.71
N GLY A 99 18.31 2.08 9.16
CA GLY A 99 17.80 1.73 10.49
C GLY A 99 16.27 1.65 10.60
N ASP A 100 15.54 1.88 9.50
CA ASP A 100 14.07 1.80 9.48
C ASP A 100 13.56 0.36 9.48
N ALA A 101 12.28 0.20 9.83
CA ALA A 101 11.57 -1.06 9.74
C ALA A 101 11.24 -1.36 8.27
N TRP A 102 11.90 -2.35 7.69
CA TRP A 102 11.65 -2.85 6.34
C TRP A 102 11.05 -4.26 6.42
N VAL A 103 10.64 -4.80 5.29
CA VAL A 103 10.19 -6.19 5.17
C VAL A 103 11.08 -6.95 4.21
N GLU A 104 11.24 -8.24 4.43
CA GLU A 104 12.06 -9.11 3.59
C GLU A 104 11.18 -10.22 3.00
N VAL A 105 11.34 -10.45 1.70
CA VAL A 105 10.65 -11.51 0.96
C VAL A 105 11.65 -12.11 -0.02
N ASP A 106 11.88 -13.42 0.06
CA ASP A 106 12.83 -14.16 -0.79
C ASP A 106 14.20 -13.46 -0.87
N ASP A 107 14.82 -13.14 0.27
CA ASP A 107 16.10 -12.41 0.42
C ASP A 107 16.12 -10.97 -0.15
N ASN A 108 14.97 -10.45 -0.59
CA ASN A 108 14.83 -9.09 -1.09
C ASN A 108 14.19 -8.19 -0.03
N LYS A 109 14.89 -7.12 0.31
CA LYS A 109 14.40 -6.12 1.27
C LYS A 109 13.57 -5.03 0.57
N TYR A 110 12.42 -4.74 1.14
CA TYR A 110 11.51 -3.69 0.66
C TYR A 110 11.20 -2.71 1.79
N SER A 111 11.29 -1.42 1.48
CA SER A 111 10.77 -0.38 2.36
C SER A 111 9.23 -0.42 2.40
N PRO A 112 8.61 0.01 3.51
CA PRO A 112 7.16 0.15 3.58
C PRO A 112 6.59 1.07 2.49
N SER A 113 7.37 2.08 2.06
CA SER A 113 7.00 2.98 0.96
C SER A 113 6.93 2.25 -0.39
N GLN A 114 7.90 1.39 -0.71
CA GLN A 114 7.84 0.57 -1.94
C GLN A 114 6.63 -0.37 -1.95
N ILE A 115 6.34 -1.03 -0.83
CA ILE A 115 5.16 -1.89 -0.75
C ILE A 115 3.86 -1.08 -0.88
N SER A 116 3.80 0.09 -0.24
CA SER A 116 2.65 1.00 -0.38
C SER A 116 2.51 1.52 -1.81
N ALA A 117 3.61 1.75 -2.53
CA ALA A 117 3.61 2.18 -3.92
C ALA A 117 2.93 1.14 -4.84
N PHE A 118 3.09 -0.16 -4.58
CA PHE A 118 2.36 -1.19 -5.35
C PHE A 118 0.84 -1.11 -5.16
N ILE A 119 0.39 -0.73 -3.96
CA ILE A 119 -1.03 -0.50 -3.67
C ILE A 119 -1.50 0.77 -4.38
N LEU A 120 -0.73 1.85 -4.31
CA LEU A 120 -1.02 3.12 -4.99
C LEU A 120 -1.06 2.95 -6.51
N GLN A 121 -0.16 2.15 -7.09
CA GLN A 121 -0.18 1.83 -8.51
C GLN A 121 -1.50 1.16 -8.90
N LYS A 122 -1.99 0.18 -8.13
CA LYS A 122 -3.31 -0.44 -8.39
C LYS A 122 -4.46 0.59 -8.30
N MET A 123 -4.34 1.60 -7.44
CA MET A 123 -5.34 2.68 -7.33
C MET A 123 -5.27 3.62 -8.55
N LYS A 124 -4.05 3.93 -9.01
CA LYS A 124 -3.80 4.68 -10.24
C LYS A 124 -4.38 3.94 -11.45
N ASP A 125 -4.08 2.65 -11.63
CA ASP A 125 -4.58 1.83 -12.74
C ASP A 125 -6.11 1.78 -12.76
N THR A 126 -6.73 1.71 -11.57
CA THR A 126 -8.19 1.75 -11.42
C THR A 126 -8.76 3.08 -11.90
N ALA A 127 -8.12 4.20 -11.53
CA ALA A 127 -8.51 5.52 -11.98
C ALA A 127 -8.29 5.72 -13.49
N GLU A 128 -7.14 5.33 -14.01
CA GLU A 128 -6.78 5.43 -15.42
C GLU A 128 -7.79 4.68 -16.31
N LYS A 129 -8.15 3.45 -15.94
CA LYS A 129 -9.17 2.67 -16.66
C LYS A 129 -10.53 3.36 -16.69
N PHE A 130 -10.91 4.06 -15.62
CA PHE A 130 -12.18 4.80 -15.57
C PHE A 130 -12.11 6.12 -16.36
N LEU A 131 -10.98 6.83 -16.28
CA LEU A 131 -10.78 8.14 -16.91
C LEU A 131 -10.52 8.06 -18.41
N GLY A 132 -9.93 6.95 -18.89
CA GLY A 132 -9.44 6.82 -20.26
C GLY A 132 -8.18 7.63 -20.54
N GLU A 133 -7.54 8.19 -19.51
CA GLU A 133 -6.29 8.94 -19.56
C GLU A 133 -5.47 8.69 -18.29
N GLU A 134 -4.16 8.85 -18.37
CA GLU A 134 -3.23 8.63 -17.26
C GLU A 134 -3.31 9.79 -16.23
N PRO A 135 -3.72 9.54 -14.97
CA PRO A 135 -3.65 10.55 -13.93
C PRO A 135 -2.20 10.70 -13.43
N THR A 136 -1.71 11.94 -13.40
CA THR A 136 -0.33 12.25 -12.98
C THR A 136 -0.24 12.91 -11.59
N GLN A 137 -1.39 13.19 -10.96
CA GLN A 137 -1.47 13.87 -9.68
C GLN A 137 -2.45 13.17 -8.74
N ALA A 138 -2.07 13.03 -7.48
CA ALA A 138 -2.90 12.42 -6.46
C ALA A 138 -2.90 13.23 -5.16
N VAL A 139 -4.00 13.11 -4.40
CA VAL A 139 -4.09 13.47 -2.99
C VAL A 139 -4.20 12.17 -2.20
N ILE A 140 -3.23 11.90 -1.32
CA ILE A 140 -3.15 10.65 -0.55
C ILE A 140 -3.41 10.91 0.92
N THR A 141 -4.28 10.11 1.55
CA THR A 141 -4.63 10.26 2.97
C THR A 141 -3.55 9.71 3.91
N VAL A 142 -3.37 10.40 5.04
CA VAL A 142 -2.58 9.93 6.19
C VAL A 142 -3.39 10.14 7.48
N PRO A 143 -3.20 9.30 8.51
CA PRO A 143 -3.77 9.55 9.82
C PRO A 143 -3.34 10.91 10.36
N ALA A 144 -4.24 11.60 11.07
CA ALA A 144 -3.95 12.92 11.63
C ALA A 144 -2.73 12.93 12.57
N TYR A 145 -2.51 11.83 13.29
CA TYR A 145 -1.40 11.65 14.23
C TYR A 145 -0.08 11.20 13.58
N PHE A 146 -0.01 11.04 12.25
CA PHE A 146 1.26 10.73 11.59
C PHE A 146 2.26 11.87 11.81
N ASN A 147 3.47 11.50 12.22
CA ASN A 147 4.59 12.43 12.33
C ASN A 147 5.19 12.75 10.95
N ASP A 148 6.18 13.64 10.91
CA ASP A 148 6.79 14.10 9.65
C ASP A 148 7.45 12.97 8.85
N SER A 149 8.14 12.04 9.52
CA SER A 149 8.77 10.88 8.85
C SER A 149 7.73 9.98 8.19
N GLN A 150 6.60 9.74 8.85
CA GLN A 150 5.52 8.91 8.31
C GLN A 150 4.78 9.61 7.15
N ARG A 151 4.61 10.93 7.24
CA ARG A 151 4.05 11.75 6.16
C ARG A 151 4.96 11.76 4.95
N GLN A 152 6.26 11.99 5.15
CA GLN A 152 7.25 11.99 4.08
C GLN A 152 7.35 10.62 3.42
N ALA A 153 7.45 9.53 4.20
CA ALA A 153 7.49 8.19 3.65
C ALA A 153 6.21 7.81 2.87
N THR A 154 5.04 8.33 3.27
CA THR A 154 3.80 8.15 2.49
C THR A 154 3.84 8.93 1.19
N LYS A 155 4.40 10.14 1.19
CA LYS A 155 4.60 10.96 -0.01
C LYS A 155 5.63 10.36 -0.97
N ASP A 156 6.68 9.73 -0.44
CA ASP A 156 7.70 9.05 -1.24
C ASP A 156 7.16 7.77 -1.91
N ALA A 157 6.05 7.22 -1.40
CA ALA A 157 5.38 6.08 -2.00
C ALA A 157 4.62 6.43 -3.30
N GLY A 158 4.22 7.70 -3.50
CA GLY A 158 3.49 8.15 -4.68
C GLY A 158 2.91 9.55 -4.57
#